data_AF-A0A3Q9NLE8-F1
#
_entry.id   AF-A0A3Q9NLE8-F1
#
_cell.length_a   1.000
_cell.length_b   1.000
_cell.length_c   1.000
_cell.angle_alpha   90.00
_cell.angle_beta   90.00
_cell.angle_gamma   90.00
#
_symmetry.space_group_name_H-M   'P 1'
#
loop_
_entity.id
_entity.type
_entity.pdbx_description
1 polymer ?
#
loop_
_entity_poly.entity_id
_entity_poly.type
_entity_poly.pdbx_seq_one_letter_code
_entity_poly.pdbx_strand_id
1 'polypeptide(L)'
;MDQLFREPIGIRQADLSDLHFRMGIPHPWLKPWIELYYSTHRVTGSIEDKVFNLYPDGGTTLSLSLLHGEVVDMRLNSSHQLRQTNVPDPRQRLSVRFRPGGVFALLGIPADDLEYPLGARDHPALQELSDQWNGRFFPMQSFAALDRFFLIRAKAAEQQPAIIQPWLDHFPEHPGYSGIY
;
A
#
# COMPACT_ATOMS: atom_id res chain seq x y z
N MET A 1 3.76 -17.12 23.75
CA MET A 1 4.64 -16.69 22.64
C MET A 1 4.16 -15.31 22.24
N ASP A 2 4.64 -14.31 22.97
CA ASP A 2 4.35 -12.90 22.74
C ASP A 2 5.24 -12.39 21.62
N GLN A 3 4.71 -12.35 20.40
CA GLN A 3 5.25 -11.44 19.40
C GLN A 3 4.83 -10.06 19.85
N LEU A 4 5.76 -9.39 20.55
CA LEU A 4 5.73 -7.98 20.87
C LEU A 4 5.36 -7.20 19.60
N PHE A 5 4.09 -6.86 19.54
CA PHE A 5 3.58 -5.75 18.76
C PHE A 5 4.50 -4.58 19.08
N ARG A 6 5.31 -4.15 18.11
CA ARG A 6 5.68 -2.74 18.10
C ARG A 6 4.38 -2.01 17.83
N GLU A 7 3.68 -1.64 18.90
CA GLU A 7 2.58 -0.69 18.83
C GLU A 7 3.05 0.44 17.92
N PRO A 8 2.28 0.81 16.87
CA PRO A 8 2.53 2.03 16.15
C PRO A 8 2.63 3.15 17.18
N ILE A 9 3.81 3.77 17.32
CA ILE A 9 4.01 4.83 18.31
C ILE A 9 2.93 5.90 18.04
N GLY A 10 1.95 5.98 18.93
CA GLY A 10 0.87 6.96 18.89
C GLY A 10 -0.54 6.43 18.60
N ILE A 11 -0.76 5.13 18.36
CA ILE A 11 -2.12 4.58 18.20
C ILE A 11 -2.36 3.48 19.23
N ARG A 12 -3.15 3.76 20.26
CA ARG A 12 -3.59 2.73 21.20
C ARG A 12 -4.66 1.89 20.53
N GLN A 13 -4.70 0.59 20.79
CA GLN A 13 -5.77 -0.28 20.32
C GLN A 13 -7.17 0.24 20.72
N ALA A 14 -7.25 0.91 21.88
CA ALA A 14 -8.46 1.59 22.36
C ALA A 14 -8.89 2.82 21.52
N ASP A 15 -7.97 3.43 20.75
CA ASP A 15 -8.32 4.55 19.86
C ASP A 15 -8.92 4.04 18.53
N LEU A 16 -8.78 2.74 18.25
CA LEU A 16 -9.23 2.05 17.03
C LEU A 16 -10.44 1.14 17.24
N SER A 17 -10.98 1.04 18.47
CA SER A 17 -12.09 0.10 18.79
C SER A 17 -13.36 0.37 17.97
N ASP A 18 -13.62 1.62 17.59
CA ASP A 18 -14.78 2.01 16.79
C ASP A 18 -14.63 1.71 15.29
N LEU A 19 -13.42 1.35 14.85
CA LEU A 19 -13.06 1.17 13.44
C LEU A 19 -13.01 -0.28 12.99
N HIS A 20 -13.31 -1.25 13.88
CA HIS A 20 -13.13 -2.68 13.62
C HIS A 20 -11.82 -2.96 12.85
N PHE A 21 -10.75 -2.29 13.29
CA PHE A 21 -9.48 -2.29 12.58
C PHE A 21 -8.89 -3.70 12.59
N ARG A 22 -8.43 -4.15 11.42
CA ARG A 22 -7.75 -5.44 11.25
C ARG A 22 -6.48 -5.24 10.45
N MET A 23 -5.47 -6.05 10.74
CA MET A 23 -4.20 -6.09 10.02
C MET A 23 -3.91 -7.47 9.47
N GLY A 24 -3.21 -7.51 8.34
CA GLY A 24 -2.70 -8.72 7.71
C GLY A 24 -1.24 -8.54 7.35
N ILE A 25 -0.47 -9.61 7.53
CA ILE A 25 0.93 -9.68 7.10
C ILE A 25 0.93 -10.19 5.65
N PRO A 26 1.67 -9.54 4.72
CA PRO A 26 1.74 -10.01 3.35
C PRO A 26 2.51 -11.32 3.24
N HIS A 27 2.28 -12.04 2.15
CA HIS A 27 3.06 -13.22 1.79
C HIS A 27 4.58 -12.92 1.87
N PRO A 28 5.43 -13.84 2.35
CA PRO A 28 6.87 -13.57 2.54
C PRO A 28 7.59 -12.99 1.33
N TRP A 29 7.22 -13.40 0.12
CA TRP A 29 7.79 -12.86 -1.13
C TRP A 29 7.42 -11.41 -1.40
N LEU A 30 6.32 -10.91 -0.85
CA LEU A 30 5.89 -9.52 -1.03
C LEU A 30 6.49 -8.57 -0.01
N LYS A 31 7.10 -9.09 1.07
CA LYS A 31 7.69 -8.27 2.14
C LYS A 31 8.69 -7.21 1.69
N PRO A 32 9.46 -7.36 0.59
CA PRO A 32 10.33 -6.30 0.09
C PRO A 32 9.57 -5.05 -0.38
N TRP A 33 8.33 -5.20 -0.85
CA TRP A 33 7.55 -4.14 -1.48
C TRP A 33 6.31 -3.73 -0.67
N ILE A 34 5.73 -4.66 0.09
CA ILE A 34 4.54 -4.45 0.89
C ILE A 34 4.91 -4.64 2.36
N GLU A 35 4.52 -3.66 3.16
CA GLU A 35 4.74 -3.68 4.60
C GLU A 35 3.62 -4.46 5.29
N LEU A 36 2.36 -4.09 5.02
CA LEU A 36 1.19 -4.66 5.65
C LEU A 36 -0.08 -4.42 4.83
N TYR A 37 -1.11 -5.20 5.13
CA TYR A 37 -2.49 -4.91 4.77
C TYR A 37 -3.27 -4.50 6.00
N TYR A 38 -4.28 -3.67 5.81
CA TYR A 38 -5.22 -3.37 6.88
C TYR A 38 -6.62 -3.11 6.34
N SER A 39 -7.63 -3.35 7.17
CA SER A 39 -9.00 -2.97 6.88
C SER A 39 -9.60 -2.18 8.04
N THR A 40 -10.50 -1.28 7.69
CA THR A 40 -11.29 -0.48 8.63
C THR A 40 -12.75 -0.56 8.21
N HIS A 41 -13.62 -0.63 9.21
CA HIS A 41 -15.06 -0.61 9.05
C HIS A 41 -15.64 0.27 10.14
N ARG A 42 -16.15 1.43 9.74
CA ARG A 42 -16.79 2.34 10.68
C ARG A 42 -18.20 1.81 10.99
N VAL A 43 -18.50 1.64 12.27
CA VAL A 43 -19.89 1.53 12.72
C VAL A 43 -20.48 2.93 12.70
N THR A 44 -21.62 3.11 12.04
CA THR A 44 -22.37 4.37 12.04
C THR A 44 -22.54 4.90 13.47
N GLY A 45 -22.04 6.11 13.78
CA GLY A 45 -22.31 6.74 15.09
C GLY A 45 -21.32 7.79 15.60
N SER A 46 -20.07 7.83 15.15
CA SER A 46 -19.10 8.86 15.57
C SER A 46 -18.89 9.86 14.43
N ILE A 47 -18.91 11.16 14.71
CA ILE A 47 -18.84 12.27 13.73
C ILE A 47 -17.43 12.88 13.65
N GLU A 48 -16.48 12.42 14.48
CA GLU A 48 -15.16 13.05 14.54
C GLU A 48 -14.19 12.49 13.49
N ASP A 49 -13.60 13.41 12.71
CA ASP A 49 -12.44 13.14 11.87
C ASP A 49 -11.22 12.95 12.76
N LYS A 50 -10.72 11.72 12.86
CA LYS A 50 -9.48 11.41 13.59
C LYS A 50 -8.30 11.29 12.62
N VAL A 51 -7.20 11.96 12.91
CA VAL A 51 -5.97 11.78 12.14
C VAL A 51 -5.01 10.94 12.97
N PHE A 52 -4.57 9.83 12.41
CA PHE A 52 -3.56 8.96 13.00
C PHE A 52 -2.27 9.07 12.19
N ASN A 53 -1.14 9.29 12.86
CA ASN A 53 0.16 9.26 12.19
C ASN A 53 0.57 7.80 11.98
N LEU A 54 0.72 7.35 10.73
CA LEU A 54 1.24 6.02 10.41
C LEU A 54 2.69 6.16 10.00
N TYR A 55 3.59 6.20 10.99
CA TYR A 55 5.05 6.18 10.89
C TYR A 55 5.72 7.17 9.89
N PRO A 56 6.98 7.56 10.13
CA PRO A 56 7.65 8.63 9.36
C PRO A 56 8.29 8.17 8.04
N ASP A 57 8.11 6.91 7.63
CA ASP A 57 8.72 6.34 6.43
C ASP A 57 7.86 6.63 5.19
N GLY A 58 8.49 7.14 4.13
CA GLY A 58 7.86 7.58 2.86
C GLY A 58 7.24 6.47 2.02
N GLY A 59 6.51 5.55 2.66
CA GLY A 59 5.68 4.55 2.03
C GLY A 59 4.38 5.15 1.50
N THR A 60 3.76 4.44 0.57
CA THR A 60 2.50 4.83 -0.06
C THR A 60 1.40 3.88 0.37
N THR A 61 0.17 4.35 0.40
CA THR A 61 -1.00 3.55 0.75
C THR A 61 -1.96 3.53 -0.42
N LEU A 62 -2.29 2.34 -0.92
CA LEU A 62 -3.45 2.13 -1.78
C LEU A 62 -4.65 1.79 -0.90
N SER A 63 -5.73 2.54 -1.03
CA SER A 63 -6.98 2.35 -0.31
C SER A 63 -8.11 2.06 -1.29
N LEU A 64 -8.86 1.01 -1.00
CA LEU A 64 -10.07 0.58 -1.70
C LEU A 64 -11.26 0.86 -0.81
N SER A 65 -12.23 1.61 -1.31
CA SER A 65 -13.53 1.72 -0.67
C SER A 65 -14.46 0.65 -1.22
N LEU A 66 -15.06 -0.09 -0.29
CA LEU A 66 -15.95 -1.21 -0.56
C LEU A 66 -17.36 -0.84 -0.14
N LEU A 67 -18.35 -1.11 -1.00
CA LEU A 67 -19.76 -1.04 -0.68
C LEU A 67 -20.35 -2.45 -0.88
N HIS A 68 -20.93 -3.04 0.16
CA HIS A 68 -21.38 -4.44 0.15
C HIS A 68 -20.31 -5.46 -0.31
N GLY A 69 -19.04 -5.16 -0.05
CA GLY A 69 -17.89 -6.00 -0.45
C GLY A 69 -17.38 -5.76 -1.87
N GLU A 70 -18.00 -4.88 -2.66
CA GLU A 70 -17.56 -4.52 -4.01
C GLU A 70 -16.75 -3.21 -4.01
N VAL A 71 -15.69 -3.15 -4.83
CA VAL A 71 -14.86 -1.95 -4.96
C VAL A 71 -15.62 -0.85 -5.70
N VAL A 72 -15.79 0.31 -5.05
CA VAL A 72 -16.49 1.49 -5.61
C VAL A 72 -15.59 2.71 -5.79
N ASP A 73 -14.46 2.78 -5.06
CA ASP A 73 -13.47 3.84 -5.19
C ASP A 73 -12.08 3.29 -4.83
N MET A 74 -11.05 3.91 -5.40
CA MET A 74 -9.66 3.54 -5.20
C MET A 74 -8.80 4.80 -5.19
N ARG A 75 -7.91 4.89 -4.19
CA ARG A 75 -6.99 6.02 -4.02
C ARG A 75 -5.62 5.56 -3.59
N LEU A 76 -4.59 6.18 -4.16
CA LEU A 76 -3.21 5.99 -3.81
C LEU A 76 -2.67 7.28 -3.18
N ASN A 77 -2.14 7.18 -1.96
CA ASN A 77 -1.70 8.33 -1.18
C ASN A 77 -0.28 8.11 -0.63
N SER A 78 0.60 9.08 -0.81
CA SER A 78 1.96 9.15 -0.25
C SER A 78 2.02 9.79 1.15
N SER A 79 0.86 10.11 1.73
CA SER A 79 0.76 10.77 3.04
C SER A 79 1.31 9.91 4.18
N HIS A 80 2.11 10.54 5.05
CA HIS A 80 2.53 10.02 6.36
C HIS A 80 1.40 10.01 7.42
N GLN A 81 0.24 10.55 7.06
CA GLN A 81 -0.94 10.64 7.92
C GLN A 81 -2.06 9.76 7.36
N LEU A 82 -2.57 8.86 8.19
CA LEU A 82 -3.87 8.24 7.99
C LEU A 82 -4.93 9.24 8.45
N ARG A 83 -5.57 9.89 7.49
CA ARG A 83 -6.74 10.72 7.77
C ARG A 83 -7.99 9.86 7.77
N GLN A 84 -8.64 9.75 8.91
CA GLN A 84 -10.05 9.37 8.96
C GLN A 84 -10.83 10.59 8.50
N THR A 85 -11.15 10.61 7.21
CA THR A 85 -12.11 11.56 6.65
C THR A 85 -13.50 10.98 6.80
N ASN A 86 -14.45 11.81 7.23
CA ASN A 86 -15.86 11.54 7.30
C ASN A 86 -16.38 11.18 5.90
N VAL A 87 -16.38 9.89 5.60
CA VAL A 87 -17.14 9.36 4.47
C VAL A 87 -18.53 9.04 5.02
N PRO A 88 -19.60 9.71 4.55
CA PRO A 88 -20.95 9.60 5.12
C PRO A 88 -21.65 8.25 4.84
N ASP A 89 -20.93 7.25 4.35
CA ASP A 89 -21.45 5.99 3.83
C ASP A 89 -20.81 4.83 4.61
N PRO A 90 -21.52 3.72 4.95
CA PRO A 90 -20.98 2.50 5.57
C PRO A 90 -19.92 1.76 4.72
N ARG A 91 -19.09 2.50 4.00
CA ARG A 91 -18.02 1.98 3.16
C ARG A 91 -16.95 1.39 4.04
N GLN A 92 -16.66 0.13 3.76
CA GLN A 92 -15.53 -0.58 4.32
C GLN A 92 -14.30 -0.12 3.56
N ARG A 93 -13.16 0.00 4.21
CA ARG A 93 -11.91 0.36 3.53
C ARG A 93 -10.91 -0.76 3.71
N LEU A 94 -10.40 -1.26 2.60
CA LEU A 94 -9.31 -2.21 2.52
C LEU A 94 -8.08 -1.49 1.99
N SER A 95 -6.93 -1.61 2.64
CA SER A 95 -5.74 -0.86 2.29
C SER A 95 -4.48 -1.71 2.28
N VAL A 96 -3.55 -1.30 1.41
CA VAL A 96 -2.22 -1.87 1.22
C VAL A 96 -1.20 -0.79 1.52
N ARG A 97 -0.30 -1.04 2.48
CA ARG A 97 0.83 -0.16 2.76
C ARG A 97 2.06 -0.69 2.04
N PHE A 98 2.57 0.09 1.11
CA PHE A 98 3.80 -0.19 0.38
C PHE A 98 5.01 0.37 1.13
N ARG A 99 6.12 -0.36 1.06
CA ARG A 99 7.45 0.15 1.40
C ARG A 99 7.89 1.19 0.37
N PRO A 100 8.88 2.04 0.67
CA PRO A 100 9.50 2.92 -0.31
C PRO A 100 9.89 2.15 -1.60
N GLY A 101 9.47 2.66 -2.76
CA GLY A 101 9.68 2.01 -4.06
C GLY A 101 8.75 0.83 -4.38
N GLY A 102 7.96 0.34 -3.43
CA GLY A 102 7.06 -0.81 -3.63
C GLY A 102 5.96 -0.56 -4.65
N VAL A 103 5.38 0.66 -4.66
CA VAL A 103 4.39 1.06 -5.68
C VAL A 103 5.00 1.04 -7.07
N PHE A 104 6.19 1.62 -7.23
CA PHE A 104 6.89 1.60 -8.50
C PHE A 104 7.17 0.16 -8.96
N ALA A 105 7.71 -0.68 -8.09
CA ALA A 105 8.04 -2.06 -8.42
C ALA A 105 6.81 -2.93 -8.79
N LEU A 106 5.67 -2.72 -8.12
CA LEU A 106 4.49 -3.58 -8.30
C LEU A 106 3.42 -3.01 -9.24
N LEU A 107 3.34 -1.69 -9.36
CA LEU A 107 2.32 -0.99 -10.16
C LEU A 107 2.92 -0.12 -11.27
N GLY A 108 4.24 0.06 -11.31
CA GLY A 108 4.91 0.88 -12.33
C GLY A 108 4.68 2.38 -12.18
N ILE A 109 4.17 2.85 -11.04
CA ILE A 109 3.87 4.27 -10.80
C ILE A 109 5.14 4.96 -10.28
N PRO A 110 5.71 5.94 -11.00
CA PRO A 110 6.91 6.65 -10.57
C PRO A 110 6.62 7.53 -9.35
N ALA A 111 7.67 7.87 -8.60
CA ALA A 111 7.55 8.72 -7.42
C ALA A 111 7.02 10.13 -7.75
N ASP A 112 7.34 10.64 -8.95
CA ASP A 112 6.93 11.97 -9.41
C ASP A 112 5.41 12.09 -9.52
N ASP A 113 4.71 11.00 -9.83
CA ASP A 113 3.25 10.97 -9.90
C ASP A 113 2.58 10.94 -8.51
N LEU A 114 3.36 10.70 -7.44
CA LEU A 114 2.85 10.56 -6.07
C LEU A 114 2.91 11.85 -5.26
N GLU A 115 3.20 13.00 -5.89
CA GLU A 115 3.17 14.31 -5.22
C GLU A 115 1.77 14.63 -4.66
N TYR A 116 0.72 14.15 -5.35
CA TYR A 116 -0.67 14.31 -4.96
C TYR A 116 -1.37 12.95 -4.84
N PRO A 117 -2.44 12.86 -4.02
CA PRO A 117 -3.37 11.73 -4.06
C PRO A 117 -3.83 11.40 -5.48
N LEU A 118 -3.62 10.15 -5.92
CA LEU A 118 -4.11 9.66 -7.21
C LEU A 118 -5.37 8.82 -7.01
N GLY A 119 -6.44 9.14 -7.72
CA GLY A 119 -7.61 8.31 -7.88
C GLY A 119 -7.48 7.31 -9.03
N ALA A 120 -8.45 6.39 -9.13
CA ALA A 120 -8.49 5.36 -10.16
C ALA A 120 -8.32 5.88 -11.61
N ARG A 121 -8.80 7.10 -11.90
CA ARG A 121 -8.78 7.68 -13.25
C ARG A 121 -7.55 8.54 -13.53
N ASP A 122 -6.72 8.79 -12.52
CA ASP A 122 -5.63 9.75 -12.62
C ASP A 122 -4.33 9.12 -13.14
N HIS A 123 -4.24 7.78 -13.14
CA HIS A 123 -3.07 7.05 -13.66
C HIS A 123 -3.49 5.72 -14.33
N PRO A 124 -2.92 5.35 -15.50
CA PRO A 124 -3.32 4.16 -16.25
C PRO A 124 -3.19 2.85 -15.45
N ALA A 125 -2.15 2.72 -14.62
CA ALA A 125 -2.01 1.54 -13.76
C ALA A 125 -3.13 1.43 -12.70
N LEU A 126 -3.62 2.56 -12.16
CA LEU A 126 -4.75 2.55 -11.22
C LEU A 126 -6.07 2.32 -11.94
N GLN A 127 -6.20 2.79 -13.19
CA GLN A 127 -7.37 2.51 -14.01
C GLN A 127 -7.45 1.03 -14.35
N GLU A 128 -6.34 0.43 -14.79
CA GLU A 128 -6.26 -1.01 -15.06
C GLU A 128 -6.60 -1.82 -13.79
N LEU A 129 -6.07 -1.41 -12.64
CA LEU A 129 -6.37 -2.02 -11.36
C LEU A 129 -7.86 -1.92 -11.01
N SER A 130 -8.44 -0.73 -11.19
CA SER A 130 -9.86 -0.46 -10.96
C SER A 130 -10.71 -1.33 -11.88
N ASP A 131 -10.41 -1.43 -13.16
CA ASP A 131 -11.16 -2.23 -14.12
C ASP A 131 -11.09 -3.73 -13.78
N GLN A 132 -9.93 -4.21 -13.32
CA GLN A 132 -9.77 -5.61 -12.88
C GLN A 132 -10.55 -5.94 -11.61
N TRP A 133 -10.74 -4.95 -10.73
CA TRP A 133 -11.37 -5.12 -9.41
C TRP A 133 -12.81 -4.64 -9.34
N ASN A 134 -13.29 -3.93 -10.36
CA ASN A 134 -14.67 -3.47 -10.46
C ASN A 134 -15.63 -4.67 -10.44
N GLY A 135 -16.64 -4.63 -9.57
CA GLY A 135 -17.58 -5.73 -9.36
C GLY A 135 -16.96 -7.00 -8.76
N ARG A 136 -15.69 -7.00 -8.34
CA ARG A 136 -15.13 -8.12 -7.55
C ARG A 136 -15.52 -7.99 -6.09
N PHE A 137 -15.98 -9.11 -5.55
CA PHE A 137 -16.25 -9.23 -4.13
C PHE A 137 -14.95 -9.49 -3.34
N PHE A 138 -14.64 -8.59 -2.41
CA PHE A 138 -13.56 -8.73 -1.45
C PHE A 138 -14.14 -9.04 -0.07
N PRO A 139 -14.11 -10.30 0.40
CA PRO A 139 -14.53 -10.60 1.75
C PRO A 139 -13.60 -9.89 2.73
N MET A 140 -14.18 -9.06 3.63
CA MET A 140 -13.47 -8.28 4.65
C MET A 140 -12.42 -9.06 5.46
N GLN A 141 -12.57 -10.37 5.52
CA GLN A 141 -11.79 -11.26 6.36
C GLN A 141 -10.54 -11.80 5.67
N SER A 142 -10.37 -11.57 4.36
CA SER A 142 -9.31 -12.21 3.59
C SER A 142 -8.48 -11.20 2.80
N PHE A 143 -7.28 -10.94 3.29
CA PHE A 143 -6.23 -10.26 2.54
C PHE A 143 -5.66 -11.14 1.41
N ALA A 144 -6.08 -12.41 1.29
CA ALA A 144 -5.55 -13.35 0.30
C ALA A 144 -5.78 -12.90 -1.15
N ALA A 145 -6.85 -12.15 -1.42
CA ALA A 145 -7.11 -11.59 -2.74
C ALA A 145 -6.06 -10.54 -3.14
N LEU A 146 -5.68 -9.67 -2.19
CA LEU A 146 -4.59 -8.71 -2.38
C LEU A 146 -3.26 -9.43 -2.57
N ASP A 147 -2.95 -10.39 -1.69
CA ASP A 147 -1.72 -11.18 -1.80
C ASP A 147 -1.58 -11.85 -3.16
N ARG A 148 -2.63 -12.55 -3.61
CA ARG A 148 -2.60 -13.24 -4.91
C ARG A 148 -2.38 -12.26 -6.06
N PHE A 149 -3.04 -11.10 -6.00
CA PHE A 149 -2.87 -10.07 -7.01
C PHE A 149 -1.42 -9.56 -7.06
N PHE A 150 -0.87 -9.15 -5.91
CA PHE A 150 0.48 -8.61 -5.87
C PHE A 150 1.55 -9.66 -6.14
N LEU A 151 1.32 -10.94 -5.82
CA LEU A 151 2.22 -12.03 -6.20
C LEU A 151 2.31 -12.20 -7.72
N ILE A 152 1.19 -12.07 -8.44
CA ILE A 152 1.19 -12.11 -9.91
C ILE A 152 2.00 -10.93 -10.46
N ARG A 153 1.79 -9.72 -9.91
CA ARG A 153 2.53 -8.51 -10.30
C ARG A 153 4.02 -8.62 -9.99
N ALA A 154 4.39 -9.10 -8.80
CA ALA A 154 5.78 -9.30 -8.40
C ALA A 154 6.49 -10.28 -9.34
N LYS A 155 5.83 -11.39 -9.70
CA LYS A 155 6.37 -12.35 -10.68
C LYS A 155 6.55 -11.72 -12.07
N ALA A 156 5.63 -10.85 -12.51
CA ALA A 156 5.77 -10.13 -13.76
C ALA A 156 6.90 -9.08 -13.70
N ALA A 157 7.10 -8.43 -12.55
CA ALA A 157 8.17 -7.46 -12.33
C ALA A 157 9.56 -8.13 -12.34
N GLU A 158 9.69 -9.35 -11.80
CA GLU A 158 10.93 -10.15 -11.88
C GLU A 158 11.32 -10.51 -13.32
N GLN A 159 10.36 -10.54 -14.24
CA GLN A 159 10.62 -10.80 -15.67
C GLN A 159 11.03 -9.55 -16.44
N GLN A 160 10.93 -8.36 -15.83
CA GLN A 160 11.45 -7.13 -16.41
C GLN A 160 12.94 -7.02 -16.06
N PRO A 161 13.84 -6.76 -17.03
CA PRO A 161 15.26 -6.58 -16.73
C PRO A 161 15.40 -5.47 -15.71
N ALA A 162 16.20 -5.69 -14.67
CA ALA A 162 16.39 -4.73 -13.60
C ALA A 162 16.74 -3.36 -14.21
N ILE A 163 15.88 -2.36 -13.95
CA ILE A 163 16.03 -0.99 -14.45
C ILE A 163 17.37 -0.37 -14.01
N ILE A 164 18.02 -0.98 -13.01
CA ILE A 164 19.34 -0.61 -12.52
C ILE A 164 20.48 -1.11 -13.42
N GLN A 165 20.29 -2.13 -14.26
CA GLN A 165 21.35 -2.64 -15.14
C GLN A 165 21.84 -1.58 -16.14
N PRO A 166 20.96 -0.89 -16.88
CA PRO A 166 21.38 0.20 -17.75
C PRO A 166 22.06 1.34 -16.98
N TRP A 167 21.63 1.63 -15.75
CA TRP A 167 22.25 2.65 -14.91
C TRP A 167 23.63 2.22 -14.37
N LEU A 168 23.80 0.95 -14.03
CA LEU A 168 25.08 0.36 -13.61
C LEU A 168 26.09 0.33 -14.76
N ASP A 169 25.63 0.07 -15.99
CA ASP A 169 26.45 0.10 -17.20
C ASP A 169 26.93 1.52 -17.57
N HIS A 170 26.30 2.57 -17.02
CA HIS A 170 26.70 3.97 -17.22
C HIS A 170 27.64 4.51 -16.12
N PHE A 171 27.96 3.71 -15.08
CA PHE A 171 29.04 4.10 -14.18
C PHE A 171 30.38 3.85 -14.89
N PRO A 172 31.22 4.88 -15.10
CA PRO A 172 32.57 4.63 -15.58
C PRO A 172 33.26 3.72 -14.58
N GLU A 173 33.83 2.61 -15.05
CA GLU A 173 34.69 1.77 -14.23
C GLU A 173 35.70 2.67 -13.53
N HIS A 174 35.70 2.64 -12.19
CA HIS A 174 36.69 3.38 -11.41
C HIS A 174 38.08 2.99 -11.96
N PRO A 175 38.92 3.93 -12.41
CA PRO A 175 40.27 3.60 -12.81
C PRO A 175 40.97 2.96 -11.61
N GLY A 176 41.58 1.80 -11.88
CA GLY A 176 41.95 0.80 -10.90
C GLY A 176 42.57 1.34 -9.62
N TYR A 177 42.14 0.77 -8.50
CA TYR A 177 42.97 0.68 -7.31
C TYR A 177 44.20 -0.18 -7.66
N SER A 178 45.20 0.47 -8.24
CA SER A 178 46.57 -0.03 -8.30
C SER A 178 47.07 -0.06 -6.87
N GLY A 179 47.28 -1.27 -6.34
CA GLY A 179 47.90 -1.46 -5.04
C GLY A 179 49.22 -0.70 -4.95
N ILE A 180 49.46 -0.10 -3.79
CA ILE A 180 50.80 0.27 -3.36
C ILE A 180 51.00 -0.41 -2.02
N TYR A 181 52.06 -1.22 -2.00
CA TYR A 181 52.64 -1.95 -0.89
C TYR A 181 52.98 -1.06 0.31
#